data_AF-A0A2A2USU6-F1
#
_entry.id   AF-A0A2A2USU6-F1
#
_cell.length_a   1.000
_cell.length_b   1.000
_cell.length_c   1.000
_cell.angle_alpha   90.00
_cell.angle_beta   90.00
_cell.angle_gamma   90.00
#
_symmetry.space_group_name_H-M   'P 1'
#
loop_
_entity.id
_entity.type
_entity.pdbx_description
1 polymer ?
#
loop_
_entity_poly.entity_id
_entity_poly.type
_entity_poly.pdbx_seq_one_letter_code
_entity_poly.pdbx_strand_id
1 'polypeptide(L)'
;MSAASNMAIIKHSSIWIVFSYFYLSGLNMALTLSIDSQQDPDITMTLLHIFLFNCLVGHLITKYEKSWPEIASVVIALFGVVGFGHYFVGSLGEYSDELNIGLVLLLPFATFVMKKLKQYAEEKAAS
;
A
#
# COMPACT_ATOMS: atom_id res chain seq x y z
N MET A 1 27.15 5.20 -13.13
CA MET A 1 25.90 4.98 -13.89
C MET A 1 25.77 6.06 -14.96
N SER A 2 25.35 5.70 -16.17
CA SER A 2 25.10 6.66 -17.28
C SER A 2 23.85 7.50 -16.99
N ALA A 3 23.82 8.77 -17.41
CA ALA A 3 22.67 9.66 -17.25
C ALA A 3 21.35 9.07 -17.79
N ALA A 4 21.43 8.25 -18.85
CA ALA A 4 20.27 7.55 -19.42
C ALA A 4 19.69 6.49 -18.47
N SER A 5 20.54 5.80 -17.70
CA SER A 5 20.11 4.81 -16.69
C SER A 5 19.43 5.50 -15.50
N ASN A 6 19.96 6.66 -15.07
CA ASN A 6 19.34 7.46 -14.01
C ASN A 6 17.95 7.97 -14.42
N MET A 7 17.82 8.46 -15.65
CA MET A 7 16.54 8.95 -16.19
C MET A 7 15.48 7.84 -16.25
N ALA A 8 15.88 6.63 -16.63
CA ALA A 8 14.96 5.48 -16.69
C ALA A 8 14.44 5.09 -15.30
N ILE A 9 15.31 5.08 -14.28
CA ILE A 9 14.92 4.79 -12.89
C ILE A 9 13.98 5.87 -12.37
N ILE A 10 14.31 7.15 -12.57
CA ILE A 10 13.45 8.27 -12.13
C ILE A 10 12.07 8.16 -12.76
N LYS A 11 12.00 7.93 -14.09
CA LYS A 11 10.74 7.78 -14.79
C LYS A 11 9.94 6.58 -14.25
N HIS A 12 10.59 5.45 -14.03
CA HIS A 12 9.96 4.25 -13.47
C HIS A 12 9.42 4.49 -12.06
N SER A 13 10.21 5.09 -11.17
CA SER A 13 9.80 5.37 -9.80
C SER A 13 8.77 6.50 -9.69
N SER A 14 8.68 7.39 -10.68
CA SER A 14 7.68 8.47 -10.69
C SER A 14 6.24 7.95 -10.74
N ILE A 15 6.02 6.77 -11.36
CA ILE A 15 4.69 6.17 -11.41
C ILE A 15 4.20 5.76 -10.02
N TRP A 16 5.10 5.38 -9.11
CA TRP A 16 4.74 4.99 -7.74
C TRP A 16 4.10 6.16 -6.99
N ILE A 17 4.51 7.39 -7.26
CA ILE A 17 3.90 8.60 -6.68
C ILE A 17 2.47 8.79 -7.20
N VAL A 18 2.22 8.58 -8.50
CA VAL A 18 0.85 8.63 -9.05
C VAL A 18 -0.03 7.54 -8.42
N PHE A 19 0.49 6.32 -8.31
CA PHE A 19 -0.21 5.23 -7.63
C PHE A 19 -0.42 5.46 -6.15
N SER A 20 0.40 6.29 -5.49
CA SER A 20 0.21 6.69 -4.09
C SER A 20 -1.08 7.46 -3.89
N TYR A 21 -1.45 8.33 -4.84
CA TYR A 21 -2.72 9.05 -4.79
C TYR A 21 -3.92 8.10 -4.98
N PHE A 22 -3.86 7.21 -5.97
CA PHE A 22 -4.92 6.20 -6.16
C PHE A 22 -5.04 5.25 -4.96
N TYR A 23 -3.91 4.90 -4.37
CA TYR A 23 -3.86 4.12 -3.15
C TYR A 23 -4.58 4.85 -2.00
N LEU A 24 -4.28 6.13 -1.76
CA LEU A 24 -4.97 6.92 -0.75
C LEU A 24 -6.50 6.96 -0.98
N SER A 25 -6.95 7.16 -2.23
CA SER A 25 -8.38 7.20 -2.52
C SER A 25 -9.07 5.88 -2.16
N GLY A 26 -8.47 4.74 -2.53
CA GLY A 26 -8.98 3.42 -2.16
C GLY A 26 -8.89 3.14 -0.66
N LEU A 27 -7.81 3.61 -0.01
CA LEU A 27 -7.58 3.48 1.42
C LEU A 27 -8.64 4.23 2.23
N ASN A 28 -8.94 5.49 1.86
CA ASN A 28 -9.99 6.28 2.50
C ASN A 28 -11.34 5.57 2.39
N MET A 29 -11.69 5.06 1.21
CA MET A 29 -12.91 4.28 1.01
C MET A 29 -12.95 3.05 1.93
N ALA A 30 -11.86 2.27 1.99
CA ALA A 30 -11.78 1.08 2.83
C ALA A 30 -11.85 1.43 4.33
N LEU A 31 -11.24 2.54 4.75
CA LEU A 31 -11.29 3.04 6.13
C LEU A 31 -12.69 3.43 6.54
N THR A 32 -13.36 4.26 5.73
CA THR A 32 -14.74 4.68 5.97
C THR A 32 -15.67 3.47 6.07
N LEU A 33 -15.62 2.55 5.09
CA LEU A 33 -16.45 1.35 5.11
C LEU A 33 -16.16 0.45 6.33
N SER A 34 -14.90 0.33 6.72
CA SER A 34 -14.51 -0.45 7.89
C SER A 34 -15.05 0.16 9.18
N ILE A 35 -14.90 1.46 9.37
CA ILE A 35 -15.35 2.16 10.58
C ILE A 35 -16.88 2.13 10.66
N ASP A 36 -17.57 2.44 9.55
CA ASP A 36 -19.04 2.47 9.49
C ASP A 36 -19.68 1.09 9.72
N SER A 37 -18.94 0.01 9.48
CA SER A 37 -19.41 -1.36 9.71
C SER A 37 -19.36 -1.81 11.18
N GLN A 38 -18.73 -1.03 12.06
CA GLN A 38 -18.50 -1.38 13.46
C GLN A 38 -19.48 -0.64 14.37
N GLN A 39 -20.03 -1.33 15.38
CA GLN A 39 -20.89 -0.69 16.40
C GLN A 39 -20.07 0.22 17.33
N ASP A 40 -18.90 -0.28 17.77
CA ASP A 40 -17.89 0.47 18.50
C ASP A 40 -16.57 0.35 17.71
N PRO A 41 -16.06 1.45 17.12
CA PRO A 41 -14.85 1.38 16.30
C PRO A 41 -13.63 0.91 17.09
N ASP A 42 -13.05 -0.21 16.66
CA ASP A 42 -11.81 -0.76 17.18
C ASP A 42 -10.68 -0.65 16.14
N ILE A 43 -9.51 -0.20 16.60
CA ILE A 43 -8.33 0.00 15.75
C ILE A 43 -7.87 -1.35 15.17
N THR A 44 -7.91 -2.42 15.97
CA THR A 44 -7.43 -3.74 15.53
C THR A 44 -8.29 -4.29 14.41
N MET A 45 -9.61 -4.25 14.56
CA MET A 45 -10.54 -4.66 13.52
C MET A 45 -10.42 -3.79 12.26
N THR A 46 -10.23 -2.48 12.45
CA THR A 46 -10.01 -1.56 11.33
C THR A 46 -8.74 -1.94 10.56
N LEU A 47 -7.61 -2.13 11.24
CA LEU A 47 -6.36 -2.55 10.61
C LEU A 47 -6.48 -3.92 9.92
N LEU A 48 -7.30 -4.84 10.45
CA LEU A 48 -7.57 -6.14 9.82
C LEU A 48 -8.32 -5.99 8.49
N HIS A 49 -9.38 -5.19 8.44
CA HIS A 49 -10.09 -4.92 7.18
C HIS A 49 -9.18 -4.22 6.17
N ILE A 50 -8.41 -3.24 6.63
CA ILE A 50 -7.45 -2.54 5.78
C ILE A 50 -6.33 -3.48 5.31
N PHE A 51 -5.92 -4.46 6.12
CA PHE A 51 -4.99 -5.49 5.68
C PHE A 51 -5.53 -6.27 4.48
N LEU A 52 -6.81 -6.64 4.47
CA LEU A 52 -7.43 -7.34 3.33
C LEU A 52 -7.45 -6.48 2.06
N PHE A 53 -7.79 -5.19 2.20
CA PHE A 53 -7.67 -4.23 1.10
C PHE A 53 -6.21 -4.13 0.61
N ASN A 54 -5.25 -4.04 1.53
CA ASN A 54 -3.83 -3.99 1.19
C ASN A 54 -3.30 -5.29 0.59
N CYS A 55 -3.89 -6.46 0.86
CA CYS A 55 -3.60 -7.69 0.15
C CYS A 55 -4.03 -7.61 -1.31
N LEU A 56 -5.19 -7.02 -1.61
CA LEU A 56 -5.59 -6.75 -3.00
C LEU A 56 -4.60 -5.78 -3.68
N VAL A 57 -4.24 -4.67 -3.02
CA VAL A 57 -3.27 -3.72 -3.58
C VAL A 57 -1.90 -4.38 -3.77
N GLY A 58 -1.42 -5.13 -2.78
CA GLY A 58 -0.17 -5.88 -2.82
C GLY A 58 -0.16 -6.95 -3.93
N HIS A 59 -1.30 -7.59 -4.20
CA HIS A 59 -1.46 -8.46 -5.37
C HIS A 59 -1.23 -7.70 -6.67
N LEU A 60 -1.83 -6.51 -6.81
CA LEU A 60 -1.63 -5.68 -8.01
C LEU A 60 -0.17 -5.22 -8.14
N ILE A 61 0.45 -4.75 -7.05
CA ILE A 61 1.86 -4.33 -7.04
C ILE A 61 2.75 -5.50 -7.50
N THR A 62 2.64 -6.67 -6.87
CA THR A 62 3.46 -7.85 -7.25
C THR A 62 3.15 -8.40 -8.65
N LYS A 63 1.95 -8.11 -9.17
CA LYS A 63 1.54 -8.46 -10.54
C LYS A 63 2.16 -7.53 -11.59
N TYR A 64 2.25 -6.23 -11.33
CA TYR A 64 2.65 -5.24 -12.34
C TYR A 64 4.06 -4.66 -12.13
N GLU A 65 4.51 -4.48 -10.89
CA GLU A 65 5.89 -4.08 -10.57
C GLU A 65 6.79 -5.31 -10.47
N LYS A 66 7.56 -5.56 -11.55
CA LYS A 66 8.43 -6.73 -11.66
C LYS A 66 9.82 -6.54 -11.10
N SER A 67 10.29 -5.29 -11.04
CA SER A 67 11.60 -4.99 -10.53
C SER A 67 11.53 -5.04 -9.02
N TRP A 68 10.97 -4.02 -8.37
CA TRP A 68 11.14 -3.81 -6.93
C TRP A 68 9.79 -3.62 -6.21
N PRO A 69 8.92 -4.64 -6.16
CA PRO A 69 7.56 -4.51 -5.62
C PRO A 69 7.52 -4.11 -4.13
N GLU A 70 8.49 -4.57 -3.33
CA GLU A 70 8.57 -4.21 -1.91
C GLU A 70 8.98 -2.74 -1.71
N ILE A 71 9.87 -2.21 -2.55
CA ILE A 71 10.28 -0.80 -2.49
C ILE A 71 9.13 0.09 -3.00
N ALA A 72 8.48 -0.33 -4.09
CA ALA A 72 7.32 0.36 -4.63
C ALA A 72 6.20 0.48 -3.59
N SER A 73 5.89 -0.59 -2.86
CA SER A 73 4.84 -0.54 -1.82
C SER A 73 5.19 0.37 -0.66
N VAL A 74 6.47 0.43 -0.23
CA VAL A 74 6.93 1.39 0.79
C VAL A 74 6.77 2.83 0.30
N VAL A 75 7.18 3.13 -0.92
CA VAL A 75 7.02 4.47 -1.50
C VAL A 75 5.55 4.83 -1.61
N ILE A 76 4.71 3.90 -2.11
CA ILE A 76 3.26 4.10 -2.25
C ILE A 76 2.60 4.37 -0.90
N ALA A 77 2.97 3.63 0.15
CA ALA A 77 2.44 3.82 1.49
C ALA A 77 2.85 5.17 2.08
N LEU A 78 4.14 5.52 2.00
CA LEU A 78 4.65 6.78 2.54
C LEU A 78 4.04 7.99 1.84
N PHE A 79 4.07 8.03 0.50
CA PHE A 79 3.50 9.14 -0.23
C PHE A 79 1.97 9.14 -0.19
N GLY A 80 1.32 7.97 -0.11
CA GLY A 80 -0.14 7.88 -0.05
C GLY A 80 -0.67 8.32 1.30
N VAL A 81 -0.16 7.73 2.39
CA VAL A 81 -0.63 8.01 3.76
C VAL A 81 -0.05 9.32 4.26
N VAL A 82 1.28 9.47 4.29
CA VAL A 82 1.92 10.66 4.88
C VAL A 82 1.86 11.83 3.91
N GLY A 83 2.33 11.65 2.68
CA GLY A 83 2.34 12.73 1.69
C GLY A 83 0.93 13.26 1.40
N PHE A 84 0.13 12.47 0.70
CA PHE A 84 -1.20 12.88 0.26
C PHE A 84 -2.20 12.90 1.42
N GLY A 85 -2.23 11.85 2.26
CA GLY A 85 -3.23 11.71 3.30
C GLY A 85 -3.14 12.76 4.42
N HIS A 86 -1.92 13.16 4.81
CA HIS A 86 -1.71 14.18 5.85
C HIS A 86 -1.45 15.58 5.27
N TYR A 87 -0.49 15.73 4.35
CA TYR A 87 -0.03 17.08 3.95
C TYR A 87 -0.82 17.71 2.80
N PHE A 88 -1.26 16.94 1.79
CA PHE A 88 -1.92 17.53 0.61
C PHE A 88 -3.45 17.51 0.66
N VAL A 89 -4.04 16.40 1.10
CA VAL A 89 -5.51 16.22 1.17
C VAL A 89 -6.00 16.43 2.61
N GLY A 90 -5.21 15.99 3.60
CA GLY A 90 -5.56 16.10 5.03
C GLY A 90 -6.61 15.10 5.52
N SER A 91 -7.02 14.14 4.68
CA SER A 91 -8.08 13.17 5.02
C SER A 91 -7.72 12.20 6.14
N LEU A 92 -6.43 12.03 6.45
CA LEU A 92 -5.96 11.12 7.50
C LEU A 92 -5.49 11.84 8.77
N GLY A 93 -5.53 13.18 8.78
CA GLY A 93 -5.05 14.01 9.90
C GLY A 93 -5.94 13.93 11.15
N GLU A 94 -7.17 13.45 11.03
CA GLU A 94 -8.13 13.31 12.14
C GLU A 94 -8.03 11.95 12.85
N TYR A 95 -7.34 10.98 12.24
CA TYR A 95 -7.13 9.65 12.83
C TYR A 95 -5.96 9.63 13.81
N SER A 96 -5.98 8.68 14.74
CA SER A 96 -4.91 8.54 15.74
C SER A 96 -3.56 8.19 15.09
N ASP A 97 -2.48 8.58 15.75
CA ASP A 97 -1.12 8.31 15.29
C ASP A 97 -0.86 6.80 15.18
N GLU A 98 -1.41 6.00 16.09
CA GLU A 98 -1.27 4.54 16.06
C GLU A 98 -1.91 3.94 14.81
N LEU A 99 -3.11 4.40 14.45
CA LEU A 99 -3.79 3.97 13.23
C LEU A 99 -2.96 4.36 12.02
N ASN A 100 -2.51 5.62 11.95
CA ASN A 100 -1.69 6.13 10.85
C ASN A 100 -0.38 5.35 10.65
N ILE A 101 0.34 5.04 11.73
CA ILE A 101 1.54 4.20 11.69
C ILE A 101 1.19 2.80 11.15
N GLY A 102 0.08 2.23 11.63
CA GLY A 102 -0.44 0.96 11.12
C GLY A 102 -0.69 0.99 9.61
N LEU A 103 -1.33 2.03 9.09
CA LEU A 103 -1.63 2.19 7.66
C LEU A 103 -0.35 2.24 6.81
N VAL A 104 0.68 2.96 7.26
CA VAL A 104 1.98 3.03 6.57
C VAL A 104 2.66 1.66 6.49
N LEU A 105 2.62 0.88 7.58
CA LEU A 105 3.30 -0.42 7.66
C LEU A 105 2.53 -1.55 6.97
N LEU A 106 1.21 -1.45 6.92
CA LEU A 106 0.34 -2.52 6.42
C LEU A 106 0.52 -2.81 4.93
N LEU A 107 0.67 -1.79 4.07
CA LEU A 107 0.81 -2.03 2.63
C LEU A 107 2.13 -2.76 2.28
N PRO A 108 3.31 -2.36 2.80
CA PRO A 108 4.54 -3.13 2.64
C PRO A 108 4.41 -4.56 3.14
N PHE A 109 3.81 -4.75 4.32
CA PHE A 109 3.61 -6.07 4.90
C PHE A 109 2.69 -6.95 4.03
N ALA A 110 1.55 -6.44 3.60
CA ALA A 110 0.62 -7.17 2.72
C ALA A 110 1.27 -7.49 1.36
N THR A 111 2.06 -6.57 0.81
CA THR A 111 2.81 -6.81 -0.43
C THR A 111 3.82 -7.95 -0.26
N PHE A 112 4.53 -7.99 0.87
CA PHE A 112 5.44 -9.09 1.21
C PHE A 112 4.68 -10.43 1.30
N VAL A 113 3.55 -10.46 2.01
CA VAL A 113 2.69 -11.66 2.13
C VAL A 113 2.25 -12.14 0.75
N MET A 114 1.75 -11.24 -0.11
CA MET A 114 1.29 -11.61 -1.45
C MET A 114 2.42 -12.13 -2.34
N LYS A 115 3.62 -11.56 -2.23
CA LYS A 115 4.80 -12.05 -2.95
C LYS A 115 5.14 -13.48 -2.53
N LYS A 116 5.09 -13.78 -1.22
CA LYS A 116 5.35 -15.13 -0.70
C LYS A 116 4.28 -16.14 -1.12
N LEU A 117 3.00 -15.75 -1.05
CA LEU A 117 1.90 -16.60 -1.52
C LEU A 117 2.04 -16.95 -3.00
N LYS A 118 2.45 -15.97 -3.82
CA LYS A 118 2.69 -16.19 -5.25
C LYS A 118 3.84 -17.18 -5.49
N GLN A 119 4.97 -17.00 -4.80
CA GLN A 119 6.12 -17.91 -4.90
C GLN A 119 5.73 -19.35 -4.53
N TYR A 120 5.01 -19.51 -3.42
CA TYR A 120 4.52 -20.81 -2.97
C TYR A 120 3.57 -21.47 -3.98
N ALA A 121 2.67 -20.69 -4.60
CA ALA A 121 1.75 -21.20 -5.61
C ALA A 121 2.49 -21.66 -6.88
N GLU A 122 3.54 -20.94 -7.30
CA GLU A 122 4.39 -21.31 -8.43
C GLU A 122 5.21 -22.58 -8.15
N GLU A 123 5.78 -22.71 -6.96
CA GLU A 123 6.50 -23.91 -6.51
C GLU A 123 5.59 -25.14 -6.51
N LYS A 124 4.37 -25.02 -5.96
CA LYS A 124 3.38 -26.11 -5.92
C LYS A 124 2.87 -26.50 -7.31
N ALA A 125 2.81 -25.57 -8.27
CA ALA A 125 2.41 -25.88 -9.64
C ALA A 125 3.51 -26.60 -10.44
N ALA A 126 4.77 -26.49 -10.00
CA ALA A 126 5.93 -27.12 -10.62
C ALA A 126 6.26 -28.52 -10.06
N SER A 127 5.65 -28.91 -8.94
CA SER A 127 5.76 -30.24 -8.30
C SER A 127 4.68 -31.20 -8.77
#